data_AF-U1PXP1-F1
#
_entry.id   AF-U1PXP1-F1
#
_cell.length_a   1.000
_cell.length_b   1.000
_cell.length_c   1.000
_cell.angle_alpha   90.00
_cell.angle_beta   90.00
_cell.angle_gamma   90.00
#
_symmetry.space_group_name_H-M   'P 1'
#
loop_
_entity.id
_entity.type
_entity.pdbx_description
1 polymer ?
#
loop_
_entity_poly.entity_id
_entity_poly.type
_entity_poly.pdbx_seq_one_letter_code
_entity_poly.pdbx_strand_id
1 'polypeptide(L)'
;MPNSPFTYRNTDLDRPHPTEPLFIQIRGEYLRLQAQEDVKLVITQFYEVGFETTTSLVGFSYSVDLSPEAFFGYLLDAEMFVALPLMAPAAKAAERIGVNPVVALGFAAYSLFPVVLIDGLDILAPVMPLSWAMILIFAFSGLRFAGLSCYKALIVGSAEGGRVTGTYYLLQNTVVIPSAAGGGYL
;
A
#
# COMPACT_ATOMS: atom_id res chain seq x y z
N MET A 1 2.65 -39.75 -19.64
CA MET A 1 1.73 -39.06 -18.70
C MET A 1 2.57 -38.38 -17.62
N PRO A 2 2.55 -37.05 -17.49
CA PRO A 2 3.01 -36.37 -16.29
C PRO A 2 1.83 -35.77 -15.51
N ASN A 3 1.76 -36.08 -14.21
CA ASN A 3 0.78 -35.55 -13.26
C ASN A 3 1.10 -34.10 -12.93
N SER A 4 0.27 -33.15 -13.40
CA SER A 4 0.24 -31.79 -12.86
C SER A 4 -0.54 -31.78 -11.53
N PRO A 5 -0.04 -31.15 -10.45
CA PRO A 5 -0.68 -31.17 -9.13
C PRO A 5 -1.90 -30.23 -8.99
N PHE A 6 -2.37 -29.60 -10.07
CA PHE A 6 -3.49 -28.66 -10.06
C PHE A 6 -4.64 -29.14 -10.96
N THR A 7 -5.40 -30.12 -10.48
CA THR A 7 -6.72 -30.41 -11.04
C THR A 7 -7.76 -29.87 -10.07
N TYR A 8 -8.19 -28.62 -10.26
CA TYR A 8 -9.36 -28.09 -9.57
C TYR A 8 -10.57 -28.96 -9.95
N ARG A 9 -11.10 -29.71 -8.98
CA ARG A 9 -12.28 -30.54 -9.18
C ARG A 9 -13.48 -29.60 -9.17
N ASN A 10 -14.21 -29.51 -10.29
CA ASN A 10 -15.39 -28.63 -10.49
C ASN A 10 -16.47 -28.73 -9.38
N THR A 11 -16.41 -29.75 -8.51
CA THR A 11 -17.29 -29.95 -7.35
C THR A 11 -17.07 -29.00 -6.17
N ASP A 12 -16.00 -28.19 -6.17
CA ASP A 12 -15.76 -27.20 -5.10
C ASP A 12 -16.53 -25.88 -5.30
N LEU A 13 -17.10 -25.65 -6.49
CA LEU A 13 -17.86 -24.45 -6.84
C LEU A 13 -19.30 -24.43 -6.30
N ASP A 14 -19.85 -25.59 -5.93
CA ASP A 14 -21.23 -25.75 -5.46
C ASP A 14 -21.38 -25.77 -3.93
N ARG A 15 -20.29 -25.57 -3.17
CA ARG A 15 -20.39 -25.52 -1.70
C ARG A 15 -20.86 -24.12 -1.28
N PRO A 16 -21.95 -23.99 -0.49
CA PRO A 16 -22.32 -22.70 0.07
C PRO A 16 -21.17 -22.18 0.94
N HIS A 17 -20.51 -21.12 0.46
CA HIS A 17 -19.47 -20.45 1.22
C HIS A 17 -20.13 -19.63 2.33
N PRO A 18 -19.76 -19.81 3.61
CA PRO A 18 -20.22 -18.92 4.66
C PRO A 18 -19.71 -17.50 4.32
N THR A 19 -20.62 -16.55 4.14
CA THR A 19 -20.30 -15.17 3.71
C THR A 19 -19.76 -14.31 4.85
N GLU A 20 -20.09 -14.63 6.09
CA GLU A 20 -19.63 -13.91 7.28
C GLU A 20 -18.09 -13.82 7.44
N PRO A 21 -17.29 -14.88 7.26
CA PRO A 21 -15.83 -14.79 7.34
C PRO A 21 -15.22 -13.90 6.25
N LEU A 22 -15.85 -13.81 5.07
CA LEU A 22 -15.39 -12.96 3.98
C LEU A 22 -15.53 -11.47 4.33
N PHE A 23 -16.65 -11.07 4.95
CA PHE A 23 -16.88 -9.69 5.38
C PHE A 23 -15.87 -9.22 6.43
N ILE A 24 -15.52 -10.09 7.39
CA ILE A 24 -14.53 -9.77 8.42
C ILE A 24 -13.14 -9.64 7.79
N GLN A 25 -12.80 -10.50 6.81
CA GLN A 25 -11.52 -10.44 6.10
C GLN A 25 -11.37 -9.18 5.25
N ILE A 26 -12.41 -8.79 4.49
CA ILE A 26 -12.42 -7.55 3.70
C ILE A 26 -12.29 -6.33 4.63
N ARG A 27 -13.00 -6.34 5.76
CA ARG A 27 -12.93 -5.27 6.76
C ARG A 27 -11.51 -5.14 7.35
N GLY A 28 -10.83 -6.25 7.65
CA GLY A 28 -9.47 -6.23 8.18
C GLY A 28 -8.45 -5.61 7.22
N GLU A 29 -8.50 -5.98 5.93
CA GLU A 29 -7.64 -5.38 4.91
C GLU A 29 -7.97 -3.89 4.70
N TYR A 30 -9.25 -3.52 4.72
CA TYR A 30 -9.67 -2.12 4.63
C TYR A 30 -9.12 -1.27 5.77
N LEU A 31 -9.24 -1.72 7.02
CA LEU A 31 -8.74 -0.99 8.20
C LEU A 31 -7.22 -0.80 8.17
N ARG A 32 -6.46 -1.80 7.69
CA ARG A 32 -5.00 -1.69 7.54
C ARG A 32 -4.60 -0.64 6.52
N LEU A 33 -5.28 -0.61 5.36
CA LEU A 33 -5.02 0.39 4.33
C LEU A 33 -5.42 1.77 4.83
N GLN A 34 -6.58 1.89 5.46
CA GLN A 34 -7.12 3.14 5.97
C GLN A 34 -6.17 3.81 6.97
N ALA A 35 -5.63 3.08 7.95
CA ALA A 35 -4.80 3.67 8.99
C ALA A 35 -3.52 4.38 8.47
N GLN A 36 -2.86 3.83 7.44
CA GLN A 36 -1.69 4.49 6.87
C GLN A 36 -2.10 5.71 6.03
N GLU A 37 -3.17 5.60 5.25
CA GLU A 37 -3.65 6.71 4.41
C GLU A 37 -4.19 7.87 5.27
N ASP A 38 -4.84 7.58 6.40
CA ASP A 38 -5.31 8.58 7.35
C ASP A 38 -4.14 9.42 7.91
N VAL A 39 -3.03 8.78 8.30
CA VAL A 39 -1.84 9.50 8.77
C VAL A 39 -1.28 10.43 7.69
N LYS A 40 -1.23 9.96 6.43
CA LYS A 40 -0.75 10.78 5.32
C LYS A 40 -1.68 11.95 5.02
N LEU A 41 -3.00 11.73 5.11
CA LEU A 41 -4.00 12.77 4.93
C LEU A 41 -3.88 13.83 6.03
N VAL A 42 -3.79 13.41 7.29
CA VAL A 42 -3.60 14.30 8.45
C VAL A 42 -2.34 15.13 8.29
N ILE A 43 -1.23 14.54 7.83
CA ILE A 43 0.03 15.26 7.61
C ILE A 43 -0.12 16.27 6.46
N THR A 44 -0.78 15.89 5.36
CA THR A 44 -1.01 16.82 4.23
C THR A 44 -1.87 18.01 4.65
N GLN A 45 -2.89 17.77 5.49
CA GLN A 45 -3.73 18.82 6.08
C GLN A 45 -2.97 19.65 7.11
N PHE A 46 -2.16 19.03 7.97
CA PHE A 46 -1.40 19.70 9.02
C PHE A 46 -0.37 20.68 8.45
N TYR A 47 0.32 20.30 7.37
CA TYR A 47 1.27 21.18 6.70
C TYR A 47 0.58 22.20 5.77
N GLU A 48 -0.75 22.22 5.73
CA GLU A 48 -1.57 23.05 4.82
C GLU A 48 -1.03 23.05 3.39
N VAL A 49 -0.52 21.89 2.93
CA VAL A 49 0.13 21.80 1.61
C VAL A 49 -0.96 21.75 0.54
N GLY A 50 -1.47 22.93 0.20
CA GLY A 50 -2.17 23.19 -1.05
C GLY A 50 -1.17 23.30 -2.19
N PHE A 51 -1.58 22.89 -3.40
CA PHE A 51 -0.77 23.11 -4.58
C PHE A 51 -1.17 24.43 -5.22
N GLU A 52 -0.64 25.54 -4.71
CA GLU A 52 -0.71 26.82 -5.42
C GLU A 52 0.37 26.81 -6.52
N THR A 53 -0.04 26.48 -7.74
CA THR A 53 0.85 26.56 -8.90
C THR A 53 0.11 27.24 -10.03
N THR A 54 0.71 28.32 -10.52
CA THR A 54 0.31 28.92 -11.79
C THR A 54 0.91 28.07 -12.89
N THR A 55 0.22 27.01 -13.31
CA THR A 55 0.66 26.21 -14.45
C THR A 55 0.31 26.96 -15.74
N SER A 56 1.34 27.43 -16.43
CA SER A 56 1.20 27.91 -17.80
C SER A 56 1.28 26.71 -18.76
N LEU A 57 0.13 26.21 -19.20
CA LEU A 57 0.08 25.23 -20.29
C LEU A 57 -0.44 25.94 -21.54
N VAL A 58 0.37 25.98 -22.60
CA VAL A 58 0.01 26.58 -23.91
C VAL A 58 -0.43 28.05 -23.81
N GLY A 59 0.32 28.87 -23.06
CA GLY A 59 0.09 30.33 -23.02
C GLY A 59 -1.11 30.81 -22.22
N PHE A 60 -1.87 29.91 -21.59
CA PHE A 60 -2.91 30.25 -20.62
C PHE A 60 -2.40 29.96 -19.20
N SER A 61 -2.39 30.97 -18.35
CA SER A 61 -2.11 30.83 -16.92
C SER A 61 -3.40 30.41 -16.21
N TYR A 62 -3.46 29.17 -15.75
CA TYR A 62 -4.49 28.74 -14.82
C TYR A 62 -3.89 28.81 -13.42
N SER A 63 -4.50 29.62 -12.55
CA SER A 63 -4.29 29.50 -11.10
C SER A 63 -5.01 28.23 -10.66
N VAL A 64 -4.27 27.12 -10.57
CA VAL A 64 -4.79 25.90 -9.96
C VAL A 64 -4.55 26.08 -8.47
N ASP A 65 -5.65 26.31 -7.74
CA ASP A 65 -5.68 26.31 -6.28
C ASP A 65 -6.32 24.98 -5.86
N LEU A 66 -5.48 24.06 -5.39
CA LEU A 66 -5.89 22.74 -4.94
C LEU A 66 -5.94 22.75 -3.42
N SER A 67 -7.13 22.45 -2.87
CA SER A 67 -7.24 22.19 -1.43
C SER A 67 -6.33 21.01 -1.04
N PRO A 68 -5.86 20.95 0.22
CA PRO A 68 -4.98 19.87 0.70
C PRO A 68 -5.56 18.48 0.46
N GLU A 69 -6.88 18.30 0.53
CA GLU A 69 -7.57 17.04 0.26
C GLU A 69 -7.47 16.64 -1.22
N ALA A 70 -7.60 17.61 -2.12
CA ALA A 70 -7.48 17.37 -3.56
C ALA A 70 -6.03 17.08 -3.95
N PHE A 71 -5.06 17.77 -3.33
CA PHE A 71 -3.64 17.50 -3.52
C PHE A 71 -3.25 16.11 -2.99
N PHE A 72 -3.81 15.68 -1.86
CA PHE A 72 -3.61 14.32 -1.36
C PHE A 72 -4.00 13.24 -2.39
N GLY A 73 -5.10 13.44 -3.12
CA GLY A 73 -5.47 12.56 -4.23
C GLY A 73 -4.37 12.44 -5.29
N TYR A 74 -3.74 13.56 -5.68
CA TYR A 74 -2.60 13.55 -6.60
C TYR A 74 -1.35 12.87 -6.03
N LEU A 75 -1.12 13.01 -4.72
CA LEU A 75 -0.01 12.31 -4.04
C LEU A 75 -0.22 10.79 -4.06
N LEU A 76 -1.47 10.32 -3.88
CA LEU A 76 -1.81 8.90 -4.03
C LEU A 76 -1.64 8.41 -5.47
N ASP A 77 -2.05 9.23 -6.45
CA ASP A 77 -1.84 8.91 -7.86
C ASP A 77 -0.34 8.79 -8.18
N ALA A 78 0.50 9.69 -7.66
CA ALA A 78 1.95 9.62 -7.82
C ALA A 78 2.53 8.35 -7.16
N GLU A 79 2.06 7.98 -5.98
CA GLU A 79 2.41 6.72 -5.31
C GLU A 79 2.06 5.51 -6.18
N MET A 80 0.83 5.47 -6.72
CA MET A 80 0.36 4.38 -7.59
C MET A 80 1.11 4.35 -8.92
N PHE A 81 1.42 5.51 -9.48
CA PHE A 81 2.16 5.65 -10.74
C PHE A 81 3.55 5.04 -10.67
N VAL A 82 4.21 5.10 -9.51
CA VAL A 82 5.48 4.41 -9.26
C VAL A 82 5.29 2.96 -8.87
N ALA A 83 4.25 2.66 -8.07
CA ALA A 83 3.98 1.30 -7.61
C ALA A 83 3.71 0.34 -8.76
N LEU A 84 2.80 0.71 -9.68
CA LEU A 84 2.32 -0.19 -10.73
C LEU A 84 3.43 -0.72 -11.66
N PRO A 85 4.31 0.13 -12.23
CA PRO A 85 5.42 -0.35 -13.05
C PRO A 85 6.44 -1.18 -12.28
N LEU A 86 6.53 -1.00 -10.95
CA LEU A 86 7.53 -1.65 -10.12
C LEU A 86 7.14 -3.06 -9.68
N MET A 87 5.84 -3.38 -9.66
CA MET A 87 5.35 -4.71 -9.27
C MET A 87 5.84 -5.82 -10.21
N ALA A 88 5.81 -5.58 -11.53
CA ALA A 88 6.27 -6.56 -12.52
C ALA A 88 7.78 -6.91 -12.42
N PRO A 89 8.71 -5.95 -12.39
CA PRO A 89 10.13 -6.24 -12.20
C PRO A 89 10.42 -6.82 -10.82
N ALA A 90 9.68 -6.43 -9.78
CA ALA A 90 9.84 -7.02 -8.45
C ALA A 90 9.46 -8.51 -8.42
N ALA A 91 8.36 -8.89 -9.06
CA ALA A 91 7.98 -10.30 -9.20
C ALA A 91 9.06 -11.10 -9.95
N LYS A 92 9.61 -10.54 -11.04
CA LYS A 92 10.71 -11.17 -11.77
C LYS A 92 12.02 -11.24 -10.99
N ALA A 93 12.30 -10.25 -10.15
CA ALA A 93 13.42 -10.29 -9.23
C ALA A 93 13.22 -11.40 -8.17
N ALA A 94 12.01 -11.55 -7.64
CA ALA A 94 11.67 -12.59 -6.68
C ALA A 94 11.89 -14.00 -7.23
N GLU A 95 11.66 -14.24 -8.53
CA GLU A 95 12.01 -15.51 -9.19
C GLU A 95 13.53 -15.80 -9.19
N ARG A 96 14.37 -14.75 -9.21
CA ARG A 96 15.83 -14.87 -9.33
C ARG A 96 16.55 -14.94 -7.99
N ILE A 97 16.18 -14.07 -7.06
CA ILE A 97 16.85 -13.93 -5.75
C ILE A 97 16.01 -14.48 -4.59
N GLY A 98 14.83 -15.03 -4.89
CA GLY A 98 13.86 -15.49 -3.91
C GLY A 98 12.89 -14.40 -3.48
N VAL A 99 11.74 -14.82 -2.94
CA VAL A 99 10.64 -13.92 -2.58
C VAL A 99 10.92 -13.15 -1.28
N ASN A 100 11.62 -13.76 -0.33
CA ASN A 100 11.95 -13.18 0.98
C ASN A 100 12.66 -11.81 0.91
N PRO A 101 13.75 -11.62 0.12
CA PRO A 101 14.41 -10.31 0.05
C PRO A 101 13.53 -9.21 -0.56
N VAL A 102 12.67 -9.55 -1.53
CA VAL A 102 11.75 -8.58 -2.15
C VAL A 102 10.65 -8.16 -1.17
N VAL A 103 10.12 -9.11 -0.40
CA VAL A 103 9.17 -8.83 0.68
C VAL A 103 9.82 -7.95 1.76
N ALA A 104 11.04 -8.28 2.18
CA ALA A 104 11.77 -7.51 3.18
C ALA A 104 12.01 -6.06 2.74
N LEU A 105 12.34 -5.82 1.47
CA LEU A 105 12.47 -4.47 0.93
C LEU A 105 11.16 -3.68 0.96
N GLY A 106 10.04 -4.31 0.57
CA GLY A 106 8.73 -3.65 0.64
C GLY A 106 8.31 -3.33 2.08
N PHE A 107 8.61 -4.24 3.02
CA PHE A 107 8.40 -3.98 4.46
C PHE A 107 9.32 -2.87 4.98
N ALA A 108 10.59 -2.83 4.57
CA ALA A 108 11.51 -1.77 4.95
C ALA A 108 11.01 -0.40 4.46
N ALA A 109 10.55 -0.31 3.22
CA ALA A 109 9.94 0.92 2.69
C ALA A 109 8.70 1.32 3.49
N TYR A 110 7.81 0.37 3.81
CA TYR A 110 6.63 0.62 4.64
C TYR A 110 6.99 1.12 6.05
N SER A 111 7.99 0.51 6.70
CA SER A 111 8.42 0.89 8.04
C SER A 111 9.21 2.19 8.10
N LEU A 112 9.98 2.52 7.05
CA LEU A 112 10.74 3.77 6.97
C LEU A 112 9.86 4.95 6.58
N PHE A 113 8.75 4.72 5.90
CA PHE A 113 7.90 5.79 5.39
C PHE A 113 7.52 6.87 6.43
N PRO A 114 7.08 6.55 7.66
CA PRO A 114 6.75 7.57 8.66
C PRO A 114 7.95 8.44 9.04
N VAL A 115 9.13 7.84 9.15
CA VAL A 115 10.39 8.54 9.45
C VAL A 115 10.77 9.45 8.27
N VAL A 116 10.71 8.92 7.05
CA VAL A 116 10.99 9.68 5.82
C VAL A 116 9.98 10.81 5.62
N LEU A 117 8.72 10.62 6.01
CA LEU A 117 7.68 11.63 5.88
C LEU A 117 7.88 12.80 6.84
N ILE A 118 8.35 12.54 8.06
CA ILE A 118 8.63 13.57 9.06
C ILE A 118 10.00 14.20 8.79
N ASP A 119 11.08 13.42 8.88
CA ASP A 119 12.45 13.94 8.82
C ASP A 119 12.86 14.30 7.39
N GLY A 120 12.36 13.57 6.39
CA GLY A 120 12.69 13.82 4.99
C GLY A 120 12.13 15.14 4.48
N LEU A 121 11.04 15.62 5.07
CA LEU A 121 10.46 16.92 4.72
C LEU A 121 11.39 18.07 5.15
N ASP A 122 11.92 18.01 6.37
CA ASP A 122 12.87 18.99 6.90
C ASP A 122 14.17 19.01 6.08
N ILE A 123 14.64 17.84 5.63
CA ILE A 123 15.84 17.71 4.80
C ILE A 123 15.63 18.29 3.40
N LEU A 124 14.44 18.10 2.81
CA LEU A 124 14.14 18.52 1.43
C LEU A 124 13.66 19.97 1.33
N ALA A 125 13.09 20.54 2.40
CA ALA A 125 12.61 21.92 2.47
C ALA A 125 13.61 22.99 1.96
N PRO A 126 14.93 22.93 2.26
CA PRO A 126 15.88 23.92 1.75
C PRO A 126 16.28 23.71 0.28
N VAL A 127 16.01 22.54 -0.31
CA VAL A 127 16.48 22.17 -1.66
C VAL A 127 15.38 22.34 -2.70
N MET A 128 14.11 22.21 -2.31
CA MET A 128 12.98 22.20 -3.24
C MET A 128 11.66 22.62 -2.57
N PRO A 129 10.64 23.02 -3.37
CA PRO A 129 9.33 23.34 -2.82
C PRO A 129 8.68 22.14 -2.12
N LEU A 130 7.93 22.43 -1.05
CA LEU A 130 7.29 21.43 -0.19
C LEU A 130 6.38 20.45 -0.95
N SER A 131 5.65 20.95 -1.95
CA SER A 131 4.79 20.14 -2.81
C SER A 131 5.56 19.07 -3.59
N TRP A 132 6.72 19.42 -4.13
CA TRP A 132 7.58 18.47 -4.83
C TRP A 132 8.24 17.49 -3.87
N ALA A 133 8.59 17.91 -2.65
CA ALA A 133 9.11 17.02 -1.61
C ALA A 133 8.06 15.97 -1.22
N MET A 134 6.80 16.38 -1.05
CA MET A 134 5.68 15.46 -0.80
C MET A 134 5.48 14.46 -1.93
N ILE A 135 5.52 14.90 -3.20
CA ILE A 135 5.41 14.00 -4.35
C ILE A 135 6.52 12.94 -4.32
N LEU A 136 7.78 13.32 -4.05
CA LEU A 136 8.89 12.36 -3.98
C LEU A 136 8.76 11.38 -2.82
N ILE A 137 8.33 11.85 -1.64
CA ILE A 137 8.14 11.02 -0.45
C ILE A 137 6.99 10.02 -0.67
N PHE A 138 5.88 10.44 -1.30
CA PHE A 138 4.78 9.54 -1.66
C PHE A 138 5.15 8.57 -2.78
N ALA A 139 5.92 9.03 -3.78
CA ALA A 139 6.49 8.15 -4.78
C ALA A 139 7.38 7.06 -4.15
N PHE A 140 8.18 7.41 -3.13
CA PHE A 140 8.95 6.43 -2.35
C PHE A 140 8.05 5.45 -1.59
N SER A 141 6.93 5.90 -1.02
CA SER A 141 5.93 5.01 -0.40
C SER A 141 5.47 3.91 -1.35
N GLY A 142 5.38 4.19 -2.66
CA GLY A 142 4.93 3.25 -3.69
C GLY A 142 5.78 1.97 -3.78
N LEU A 143 7.03 2.01 -3.32
CA LEU A 143 7.94 0.87 -3.27
C LEU A 143 7.38 -0.28 -2.40
N ARG A 144 6.54 0.00 -1.41
CA ARG A 144 5.96 -1.03 -0.53
C ARG A 144 5.10 -2.05 -1.28
N PHE A 145 4.45 -1.65 -2.37
CA PHE A 145 3.55 -2.52 -3.13
C PHE A 145 4.26 -3.67 -3.85
N ALA A 146 5.53 -3.47 -4.21
CA ALA A 146 6.37 -4.52 -4.77
C ALA A 146 6.55 -5.72 -3.82
N GLY A 147 6.71 -5.45 -2.51
CA GLY A 147 6.82 -6.49 -1.50
C GLY A 147 5.48 -7.15 -1.16
N LEU A 148 4.38 -6.39 -1.19
CA LEU A 148 3.05 -6.89 -0.85
C LEU A 148 2.53 -7.94 -1.84
N SER A 149 2.75 -7.76 -3.14
CA SER A 149 2.34 -8.72 -4.17
C SER A 149 3.04 -10.07 -3.99
N CYS A 150 4.35 -10.02 -3.77
CA CYS A 150 5.22 -11.17 -3.51
C CYS A 150 4.83 -11.90 -2.21
N TYR A 151 4.54 -11.15 -1.15
CA TYR A 151 4.14 -11.68 0.14
C TYR A 151 2.81 -12.44 0.08
N LYS A 152 1.82 -11.88 -0.62
CA LYS A 152 0.53 -12.55 -0.81
C LYS A 152 0.68 -13.86 -1.59
N ALA A 153 1.61 -13.92 -2.55
CA ALA A 153 1.92 -15.15 -3.28
C ALA A 153 2.57 -16.23 -2.38
N LEU A 154 3.41 -15.85 -1.41
CA LEU A 154 4.01 -16.80 -0.45
C LEU A 154 2.98 -17.47 0.45
N ILE A 155 1.98 -16.72 0.92
CA ILE A 155 0.95 -17.25 1.80
C ILE A 155 0.11 -18.31 1.07
N VAL A 156 -0.34 -18.00 -0.15
CA VAL A 156 -1.20 -18.90 -0.94
C VAL A 156 -0.42 -20.08 -1.53
N GLY A 157 0.86 -19.92 -1.82
CA GLY A 157 1.73 -20.98 -2.34
C GLY A 157 2.15 -22.04 -1.30
N SER A 158 1.73 -21.91 -0.04
CA SER A 158 2.08 -22.86 1.02
C SER A 158 1.41 -24.23 0.84
N ALA A 159 2.19 -25.30 1.00
CA ALA A 159 1.74 -26.69 0.85
C ALA A 159 0.65 -27.10 1.86
N GLU A 160 0.52 -26.37 2.97
CA GLU A 160 -0.49 -26.60 4.03
C GLU A 160 -1.65 -25.59 3.97
N GLY A 161 -1.93 -25.10 2.76
CA GLY A 161 -2.66 -23.85 2.47
C GLY A 161 -3.95 -23.57 3.25
N GLY A 162 -4.69 -24.56 3.73
CA GLY A 162 -5.88 -24.32 4.56
C GLY A 162 -5.55 -23.93 6.01
N ARG A 163 -4.59 -24.61 6.65
CA ARG A 163 -4.24 -24.38 8.06
C ARG A 163 -3.35 -23.16 8.23
N VAL A 164 -2.31 -23.04 7.41
CA VAL A 164 -1.37 -21.91 7.47
C VAL A 164 -2.08 -20.60 7.16
N THR A 165 -2.88 -20.56 6.10
CA THR A 165 -3.65 -19.37 5.71
C THR A 165 -4.72 -19.04 6.76
N GLY A 166 -5.44 -20.04 7.28
CA GLY A 166 -6.45 -19.84 8.32
C GLY A 166 -5.88 -19.26 9.61
N THR A 167 -4.77 -19.82 10.12
CA THR A 167 -4.09 -19.29 11.32
C THR A 167 -3.48 -17.93 11.07
N TYR A 168 -2.89 -17.70 9.88
CA TYR A 168 -2.33 -16.41 9.49
C TYR A 168 -3.37 -15.29 9.54
N TYR A 169 -4.53 -15.47 8.88
CA TYR A 169 -5.58 -14.45 8.86
C TYR A 169 -6.27 -14.30 10.23
N LEU A 170 -6.36 -15.38 11.03
CA LEU A 170 -6.88 -15.29 12.38
C LEU A 170 -6.03 -14.39 13.26
N LEU A 171 -4.70 -14.62 13.28
CA LEU A 171 -3.76 -13.77 14.02
C LEU A 171 -3.78 -12.32 13.52
N GLN A 172 -3.80 -12.13 12.20
CA GLN A 172 -3.88 -10.79 11.59
C GLN A 172 -5.10 -10.03 12.10
N ASN A 173 -6.30 -10.62 12.02
CA ASN A 173 -7.52 -9.95 12.44
C ASN A 173 -7.58 -9.70 13.95
N THR A 174 -7.04 -10.60 14.78
CA THR A 174 -6.95 -10.39 16.23
C THR A 174 -6.10 -9.18 16.59
N VAL A 175 -5.09 -8.84 15.78
CA VAL A 175 -4.24 -7.67 16.00
C VAL A 175 -4.84 -6.40 15.38
N VAL A 176 -5.36 -6.48 14.15
CA VAL A 176 -5.82 -5.32 13.37
C VAL A 176 -7.14 -4.72 13.90
N ILE A 177 -8.08 -5.55 14.35
CA ILE A 177 -9.40 -5.07 14.79
C ILE A 177 -9.26 -4.19 16.06
N PRO A 178 -8.53 -4.62 17.12
CA PRO A 178 -8.29 -3.77 18.28
C PRO A 178 -7.47 -2.52 17.98
N SER A 179 -6.50 -2.59 17.05
CA SER A 179 -5.67 -1.43 16.72
C SER A 179 -6.47 -0.30 16.07
N ALA A 180 -7.46 -0.63 15.24
CA ALA A 180 -8.35 0.38 14.66
C ALA A 180 -9.21 1.06 15.74
N ALA A 181 -9.69 0.30 16.73
CA ALA A 181 -10.44 0.86 17.85
C ALA A 181 -9.57 1.76 18.75
N GLY A 182 -8.31 1.38 18.99
CA GLY A 182 -7.36 2.19 19.76
C GLY A 182 -6.91 3.46 19.02
N GLY A 183 -6.62 3.35 17.72
CA GLY A 183 -6.16 4.46 16.89
C GLY A 183 -7.22 5.54 16.64
N GLY A 184 -8.51 5.19 16.62
CA GLY A 184 -9.59 6.18 16.49
C GLY A 184 -10.04 6.82 17.80
N TYR A 185 -9.56 6.35 18.95
CA TYR A 185 -9.90 6.90 20.26
C TYR A 185 -8.96 8.05 20.70
N LEU A 186 -7.73 8.05 20.19
CA LEU A 186 -6.70 9.08 20.44
C LEU A 186 -6.66 10.09 19.29
#